data_AF-A0A2V6AM09-F1
#
_entry.id   AF-A0A2V6AM09-F1
#
_cell.length_a   1.000
_cell.length_b   1.000
_cell.length_c   1.000
_cell.angle_alpha   90.00
_cell.angle_beta   90.00
_cell.angle_gamma   90.00
#
_symmetry.space_group_name_H-M   'P 1'
#
loop_
_entity.id
_entity.type
_entity.pdbx_description
1 polymer ?
#
loop_
_entity_poly.entity_id
_entity_poly.type
_entity_poly.pdbx_seq_one_letter_code
_entity_poly.pdbx_strand_id
1 'polypeptide(L)'
;PDDMFSDVVTPLPAQVDPGIVSCYVGDYDYGSAILTKHVTSWADGRVLIGGQSQQDAFTDRELVGFAVTTTTPACNSTINTQPVDFVINLSDAALVSSVQASDFTVNGTPANSFTLSNGNATITFHFNSTPVVTQGLQTMHIAGGAILRASDNSPIFDFTCTFCYAVTPLQVTTTVPPVGGTFTPPAPNTYTYDVNFNQAIDPASVQTSDLTLTGNVGGSVTAVSVINGNATARFTVHFNFGGSVTASIGAGAITAVGCNGNAAFSGNYTVEGCPSPDHYDIAQITASIVPGTTDIGNHCDDCTTTIALPFSYALFDQTFNAVTLSSNGNAQFTTVDTAFSNVCLPWTTHDYTILPYWDDLYTLNSGFGIFTSTSGSPPDRIFNIEWRNQYYPGTGTASFELRLYEGQTRFDVIYGTLTNGNSSATAGVQKNDTAFDQYFCDGSGGAATGAQSYTLPGCTPTPTPTPTVTPTPTPGRITLRARSQMFNRRLVVHLRWTGATTSSVDIFRNEVRIARVLNTGLYSDQLIERGTYTYQVCEVGTGNCSNRVTVVFAGL
;
A
#
# COMPACT_ATOMS: atom_id res chain seq x y z
N PRO A 1 36.59 36.22 -7.38
CA PRO A 1 37.93 35.85 -7.86
C PRO A 1 37.90 34.37 -8.23
N ASP A 2 38.11 34.05 -9.50
CA ASP A 2 38.26 32.68 -9.93
C ASP A 2 39.66 32.23 -9.49
N ASP A 3 39.73 31.51 -8.37
CA ASP A 3 40.98 30.91 -7.91
C ASP A 3 41.26 29.65 -8.73
N MET A 4 42.54 29.39 -9.01
CA MET A 4 42.99 28.20 -9.74
C MET A 4 42.68 26.94 -8.93
N PHE A 5 41.99 25.97 -9.53
CA PHE A 5 41.57 24.70 -8.89
C PHE A 5 42.67 23.62 -8.87
N SER A 6 43.76 23.81 -9.62
CA SER A 6 44.97 22.96 -9.61
C SER A 6 46.21 23.82 -9.82
N ASP A 7 47.35 23.41 -9.25
CA ASP A 7 48.66 24.03 -9.50
C ASP A 7 49.29 23.57 -10.82
N VAL A 8 48.65 22.63 -11.52
CA VAL A 8 49.01 22.16 -12.86
C VAL A 8 48.02 22.69 -13.89
N VAL A 9 48.54 23.41 -14.89
CA VAL A 9 47.75 23.95 -16.00
C VAL A 9 47.54 22.86 -17.06
N THR A 10 46.27 22.60 -17.42
CA THR A 10 45.89 21.75 -18.57
C THR A 10 46.01 22.53 -19.90
N PRO A 11 46.77 22.05 -20.90
CA PRO A 11 46.97 22.75 -22.17
C PRO A 11 45.97 22.30 -23.27
N LEU A 12 44.71 22.02 -22.91
CA LEU A 12 43.65 21.56 -23.83
C LEU A 12 43.54 22.31 -25.17
N PRO A 13 43.81 23.63 -25.30
CA PRO A 13 43.68 24.31 -26.60
C PRO A 13 44.75 23.98 -27.65
N ALA A 14 45.76 23.15 -27.37
CA ALA A 14 46.99 23.10 -28.18
C ALA A 14 47.39 21.74 -28.78
N GLN A 15 46.48 20.78 -29.01
CA GLN A 15 46.89 19.43 -29.46
C GLN A 15 46.10 18.86 -30.64
N VAL A 16 46.84 18.28 -31.60
CA VAL A 16 46.34 17.62 -32.82
C VAL A 16 46.66 16.14 -32.74
N ASP A 17 45.78 15.35 -32.13
CA ASP A 17 45.80 13.89 -32.15
C ASP A 17 44.67 13.40 -33.07
N PRO A 18 44.96 12.73 -34.20
CA PRO A 18 43.93 12.27 -35.13
C PRO A 18 43.13 11.05 -34.62
N GLY A 19 43.58 10.36 -33.56
CA GLY A 19 42.88 9.22 -32.96
C GLY A 19 41.87 9.62 -31.89
N ILE A 20 41.93 10.85 -31.40
CA ILE A 20 41.10 11.35 -30.30
C ILE A 20 40.34 12.59 -30.79
N VAL A 21 39.01 12.49 -30.78
CA VAL A 21 38.17 13.60 -31.23
C VAL A 21 38.31 14.74 -30.22
N SER A 22 38.79 15.89 -30.69
CA SER A 22 39.10 17.06 -29.84
C SER A 22 37.92 17.58 -29.02
N CYS A 23 36.68 17.24 -29.39
CA CYS A 23 35.49 17.58 -28.60
C CYS A 23 35.25 16.67 -27.38
N TYR A 24 35.94 15.53 -27.26
CA TYR A 24 35.72 14.55 -26.17
C TYR A 24 36.89 14.46 -25.16
N VAL A 25 38.00 15.17 -25.37
CA VAL A 25 39.15 15.13 -24.45
C VAL A 25 38.80 15.72 -23.08
N GLY A 26 38.04 16.82 -23.06
CA GLY A 26 37.54 17.43 -21.83
C GLY A 26 36.52 16.57 -21.08
N ASP A 27 35.93 15.55 -21.71
CA ASP A 27 34.97 14.64 -21.05
C ASP A 27 35.67 13.67 -20.08
N TYR A 28 37.01 13.56 -20.15
CA TYR A 28 37.83 12.78 -19.22
C TYR A 28 38.33 13.59 -18.02
N ASP A 29 38.12 14.91 -18.02
CA ASP A 29 38.41 15.75 -16.87
C ASP A 29 37.27 15.61 -15.86
N TYR A 30 37.53 14.91 -14.75
CA TYR A 30 36.52 14.64 -13.74
C TYR A 30 36.99 15.10 -12.37
N GLY A 31 36.27 16.05 -11.79
CA GLY A 31 36.40 16.44 -10.40
C GLY A 31 35.45 15.64 -9.53
N SER A 32 36.00 14.94 -8.53
CA SER A 32 35.22 14.30 -7.48
C SER A 32 35.54 14.96 -6.14
N ALA A 33 34.50 15.27 -5.36
CA ALA A 33 34.65 15.84 -4.04
C ALA A 33 33.91 14.97 -3.02
N ILE A 34 34.62 14.58 -1.96
CA ILE A 34 34.02 14.18 -0.68
C ILE A 34 34.47 15.20 0.36
N LEU A 35 33.73 15.33 1.46
CA LEU A 35 33.93 16.35 2.52
C LEU A 35 35.40 16.57 2.96
N THR A 36 36.26 15.56 2.81
CA THR A 36 37.65 15.57 3.26
C THR A 36 38.67 15.41 2.15
N LYS A 37 38.26 15.21 0.89
CA LYS A 37 39.17 15.02 -0.26
C LYS A 37 38.53 15.53 -1.55
N HIS A 38 39.22 16.41 -2.25
CA HIS A 38 38.91 16.71 -3.65
C HIS A 38 39.96 16.02 -4.51
N VAL A 39 39.52 15.24 -5.49
CA VAL A 39 40.41 14.57 -6.44
C VAL A 39 39.95 15.01 -7.82
N THR A 40 40.88 15.53 -8.60
CA THR A 40 40.66 15.83 -10.01
C THR A 40 41.54 14.92 -10.83
N SER A 41 40.99 14.37 -11.91
CA SER A 41 41.79 13.75 -12.97
C SER A 41 41.74 14.63 -14.21
N TRP A 42 42.83 14.66 -14.97
CA TRP A 42 42.86 15.26 -16.31
C TRP A 42 43.79 14.47 -17.22
N ALA A 43 43.61 14.61 -18.53
CA ALA A 43 44.55 14.08 -19.52
C ALA A 43 45.58 15.17 -19.92
N ASP A 44 46.87 14.82 -20.01
CA ASP A 44 47.91 15.73 -20.49
C ASP A 44 48.85 15.07 -21.50
N GLY A 45 48.86 15.62 -22.72
CA GLY A 45 49.65 15.14 -23.86
C GLY A 45 51.09 15.66 -23.96
N ARG A 46 51.61 16.38 -22.95
CA ARG A 46 52.95 17.01 -23.02
C ARG A 46 54.12 16.03 -22.89
N VAL A 47 53.88 14.83 -22.37
CA VAL A 47 54.92 13.80 -22.26
C VAL A 47 55.11 13.14 -23.63
N LEU A 48 56.30 13.33 -24.22
CA LEU A 48 56.66 12.75 -25.51
C LEU A 48 57.35 11.39 -25.31
N ILE A 49 56.78 10.31 -25.86
CA ILE A 49 57.46 9.01 -25.97
C ILE A 49 57.71 8.72 -27.45
N GLY A 50 58.98 8.60 -27.82
CA GLY A 50 59.37 8.42 -29.22
C GLY A 50 59.00 9.59 -30.15
N GLY A 51 58.80 10.80 -29.60
CA GLY A 51 58.43 12.00 -30.37
C GLY A 51 56.94 12.17 -30.65
N GLN A 52 56.08 11.32 -30.08
CA GLN A 52 54.63 11.44 -30.14
C GLN A 52 54.08 11.86 -28.78
N SER A 53 53.08 12.75 -28.77
CA SER A 53 52.32 13.11 -27.56
C SER A 53 51.52 11.90 -27.08
N GLN A 54 51.67 11.54 -25.81
CA GLN A 54 50.90 10.48 -25.18
C GLN A 54 49.86 11.08 -24.23
N GLN A 55 48.59 10.68 -24.36
CA GLN A 55 47.52 11.12 -23.47
C GLN A 55 47.59 10.36 -22.14
N ASP A 56 48.50 10.79 -21.28
CA ASP A 56 48.62 10.24 -19.94
C ASP A 56 47.55 10.84 -19.04
N ALA A 57 46.89 9.99 -18.25
CA ALA A 57 45.96 10.42 -17.22
C ALA A 57 46.75 10.84 -15.98
N PHE A 58 46.58 12.09 -15.58
CA PHE A 58 47.11 12.64 -14.36
C PHE A 58 46.00 12.77 -13.32
N THR A 59 46.40 12.71 -12.05
CA THR A 59 45.51 12.97 -10.93
C THR A 59 46.18 13.94 -9.99
N ASP A 60 45.42 14.89 -9.47
CA ASP A 60 45.84 15.82 -8.43
C ASP A 60 44.80 15.77 -7.30
N ARG A 61 45.26 16.04 -6.10
CA ARG A 61 44.45 15.96 -4.90
C ARG A 61 44.68 17.22 -4.08
N GLU A 62 43.63 18.01 -3.97
CA GLU A 62 43.60 19.08 -2.98
C GLU A 62 43.26 18.49 -1.61
N LEU A 63 44.14 18.77 -0.64
CA LEU A 63 43.87 18.50 0.77
C LEU A 63 42.86 19.54 1.23
N VAL A 64 41.58 19.16 1.31
CA VAL A 64 40.58 19.94 2.02
C VAL A 64 41.14 20.19 3.42
N GLY A 65 41.18 21.45 3.84
CA GLY A 65 41.93 21.87 5.03
C GLY A 65 41.59 21.09 6.30
N PHE A 66 42.39 21.30 7.33
CA PHE A 66 42.31 20.53 8.56
C PHE A 66 40.92 20.66 9.23
N ALA A 67 40.20 19.54 9.39
CA ALA A 67 38.79 19.57 9.78
C ALA A 67 38.39 18.38 10.65
N VAL A 68 37.23 18.50 11.32
CA VAL A 68 36.54 17.37 11.97
C VAL A 68 35.84 16.52 10.91
N THR A 69 36.06 15.20 10.93
CA THR A 69 35.47 14.26 9.97
C THR A 69 34.25 13.55 10.52
N THR A 70 34.32 13.10 11.78
CA THR A 70 33.21 12.44 12.49
C THR A 70 33.31 12.71 13.98
N THR A 71 32.20 12.56 14.68
CA THR A 71 32.13 12.71 16.14
C THR A 71 31.36 11.56 16.77
N THR A 72 31.58 11.36 18.07
CA THR A 72 30.71 10.56 18.94
C THR A 72 30.35 11.41 20.17
N PRO A 73 29.07 11.76 20.38
CA PRO A 73 27.90 11.49 19.55
C PRO A 73 28.03 11.98 18.11
N ALA A 74 27.44 11.28 17.15
CA ALA A 74 27.47 11.68 15.75
C ALA A 74 26.60 12.93 15.52
N CYS A 75 26.98 13.78 14.57
CA CYS A 75 26.15 14.91 14.16
C CYS A 75 24.76 14.46 13.72
N ASN A 76 23.74 15.20 14.14
CA ASN A 76 22.31 14.96 13.92
C ASN A 76 21.79 13.63 14.49
N SER A 77 22.57 12.94 15.34
CA SER A 77 22.12 11.72 16.00
C SER A 77 21.23 12.02 17.21
N THR A 78 20.43 11.04 17.62
CA THR A 78 19.72 11.05 18.90
C THR A 78 20.39 10.06 19.84
N ILE A 79 20.70 10.49 21.06
CA ILE A 79 21.25 9.65 22.13
C ILE A 79 20.33 9.65 23.34
N ASN A 80 20.38 8.58 24.12
CA ASN A 80 19.56 8.40 25.33
C ASN A 80 20.37 8.37 26.63
N THR A 81 21.69 8.55 26.54
CA THR A 81 22.59 8.67 27.69
C THR A 81 23.20 10.07 27.73
N GLN A 82 23.74 10.45 28.90
CA GLN A 82 24.43 11.72 29.09
C GLN A 82 25.94 11.46 29.03
N PRO A 83 26.60 11.65 27.88
CA PRO A 83 28.02 11.35 27.73
C PRO A 83 28.87 12.33 28.55
N VAL A 84 29.97 11.80 29.08
CA VAL A 84 31.07 12.59 29.65
C VAL A 84 32.27 12.62 28.71
N ASP A 85 32.35 11.69 27.76
CA ASP A 85 33.39 11.60 26.75
C ASP A 85 32.82 11.89 25.37
N PHE A 86 33.54 12.73 24.63
CA PHE A 86 33.23 13.11 23.26
C PHE A 86 34.43 12.81 22.37
N VAL A 87 34.24 11.96 21.38
CA VAL A 87 35.31 11.54 20.47
C VAL A 87 35.20 12.35 19.19
N ILE A 88 36.28 13.04 18.83
CA ILE A 88 36.40 13.90 17.66
C ILE A 88 37.47 13.31 16.75
N ASN A 89 37.07 12.85 15.57
CA ASN A 89 38.01 12.37 14.56
C ASN A 89 38.32 13.50 13.58
N LEU A 90 39.60 13.67 13.26
CA LEU A 90 40.12 14.75 12.44
C LEU A 90 40.55 14.21 11.07
N SER A 91 40.70 15.11 10.09
CA SER A 91 41.18 14.76 8.75
C SER A 91 42.65 14.34 8.76
N ASP A 92 43.43 14.91 9.69
CA ASP A 92 44.87 14.74 9.85
C ASP A 92 45.25 14.73 11.34
N ALA A 93 46.53 14.44 11.63
CA ALA A 93 47.05 14.50 12.99
C ALA A 93 47.08 15.94 13.54
N ALA A 94 46.59 16.13 14.77
CA ALA A 94 46.71 17.40 15.49
C ALA A 94 48.13 17.62 16.02
N LEU A 95 48.60 18.88 15.98
CA LEU A 95 49.81 19.33 16.64
C LEU A 95 49.58 19.33 18.15
N VAL A 96 50.25 18.43 18.88
CA VAL A 96 50.03 18.18 20.31
C VAL A 96 50.09 19.45 21.17
N SER A 97 51.03 20.37 20.88
CA SER A 97 51.20 21.61 21.64
C SER A 97 50.11 22.65 21.40
N SER A 98 49.27 22.48 20.38
CA SER A 98 48.15 23.38 20.09
C SER A 98 46.86 22.98 20.80
N VAL A 99 46.70 21.70 21.17
CA VAL A 99 45.44 21.19 21.73
C VAL A 99 45.30 21.57 23.21
N GLN A 100 44.16 22.16 23.56
CA GLN A 100 43.71 22.46 24.91
C GLN A 100 42.33 21.84 25.16
N ALA A 101 42.02 21.52 26.41
CA ALA A 101 40.69 20.98 26.76
C ALA A 101 39.56 21.97 26.42
N SER A 102 39.82 23.28 26.53
CA SER A 102 38.88 24.34 26.20
C SER A 102 38.60 24.53 24.71
N ASP A 103 39.34 23.87 23.82
CA ASP A 103 39.12 23.97 22.37
C ASP A 103 37.79 23.34 21.95
N PHE A 104 37.25 22.43 22.77
CA PHE A 104 35.96 21.80 22.54
C PHE A 104 34.96 22.21 23.61
N THR A 105 33.79 22.66 23.17
CA THR A 105 32.67 22.97 24.05
C THR A 105 31.43 22.16 23.69
N VAL A 106 30.63 21.84 24.71
CA VAL A 106 29.27 21.32 24.54
C VAL A 106 28.33 22.27 25.25
N ASN A 107 27.37 22.84 24.52
CA ASN A 107 26.49 23.91 24.98
C ASN A 107 27.27 25.11 25.57
N GLY A 108 28.43 25.44 24.97
CA GLY A 108 29.33 26.49 25.46
C GLY A 108 30.10 26.13 26.74
N THR A 109 29.92 24.93 27.30
CA THR A 109 30.72 24.44 28.44
C THR A 109 32.00 23.79 27.91
N PRO A 110 33.20 24.26 28.29
CA PRO A 110 34.46 23.68 27.85
C PRO A 110 34.74 22.33 28.53
N ALA A 111 35.44 21.43 27.83
CA ALA A 111 35.88 20.17 28.42
C ALA A 111 36.94 20.37 29.52
N ASN A 112 37.10 19.38 30.39
CA ASN A 112 38.04 19.43 31.51
C ASN A 112 39.43 18.87 31.14
N SER A 113 39.46 17.85 30.29
CA SER A 113 40.69 17.22 29.82
C SER A 113 40.52 16.65 28.42
N PHE A 114 41.63 16.29 27.77
CA PHE A 114 41.60 15.60 26.49
C PHE A 114 42.68 14.50 26.43
N THR A 115 42.47 13.52 25.56
CA THR A 115 43.48 12.52 25.21
C THR A 115 43.58 12.37 23.70
N LEU A 116 44.80 12.27 23.19
CA LEU A 116 45.07 12.02 21.77
C LEU A 116 45.31 10.53 21.52
N SER A 117 44.76 10.02 20.43
CA SER A 117 44.96 8.64 19.97
C SER A 117 45.02 8.59 18.44
N ASN A 118 45.21 7.38 17.89
CA ASN A 118 45.24 7.15 16.43
C ASN A 118 46.24 8.08 15.69
N GLY A 119 47.47 8.17 16.20
CA GLY A 119 48.48 9.07 15.63
C GLY A 119 48.12 10.56 15.75
N ASN A 120 47.41 10.95 16.80
CA ASN A 120 46.86 12.29 17.06
C ASN A 120 45.74 12.73 16.10
N ALA A 121 45.20 11.83 15.28
CA ALA A 121 44.05 12.12 14.42
C ALA A 121 42.70 11.95 15.14
N THR A 122 42.71 11.47 16.39
CA THR A 122 41.51 11.36 17.22
C THR A 122 41.75 12.06 18.55
N ILE A 123 40.85 12.96 18.92
CA ILE A 123 40.83 13.63 20.23
C ILE A 123 39.61 13.14 21.00
N THR A 124 39.80 12.61 22.20
CA THR A 124 38.71 12.38 23.14
C THR A 124 38.71 13.49 24.18
N PHE A 125 37.67 14.31 24.20
CA PHE A 125 37.44 15.34 25.20
C PHE A 125 36.59 14.78 26.34
N HIS A 126 37.03 14.98 27.58
CA HIS A 126 36.40 14.46 28.78
C HIS A 126 35.87 15.59 29.67
N PHE A 127 34.67 15.41 30.19
CA PHE A 127 34.02 16.26 31.18
C PHE A 127 33.89 15.51 32.51
N ASN A 128 34.30 16.13 33.62
CA ASN A 128 34.15 15.55 34.96
C ASN A 128 32.67 15.33 35.32
N SER A 129 31.79 16.14 34.75
CA SER A 129 30.33 16.03 34.84
C SER A 129 29.73 16.34 33.48
N THR A 130 28.75 15.56 33.04
CA THR A 130 28.17 15.74 31.71
C THR A 130 27.63 17.17 31.48
N PRO A 131 27.96 17.81 30.35
CA PRO A 131 27.38 19.10 29.96
C PRO A 131 25.95 18.95 29.40
N VAL A 132 25.47 17.71 29.21
CA VAL A 132 24.16 17.36 28.63
C VAL A 132 23.16 17.13 29.76
N VAL A 133 22.61 18.21 30.32
CA VAL A 133 21.73 18.13 31.52
C VAL A 133 20.23 18.21 31.22
N THR A 134 19.85 18.73 30.04
CA THR A 134 18.45 18.92 29.65
C THR A 134 18.19 18.17 28.34
N GLN A 135 17.06 17.46 28.22
CA GLN A 135 16.64 16.85 26.97
C GLN A 135 16.44 17.91 25.88
N GLY A 136 16.73 17.56 24.63
CA GLY A 136 16.66 18.46 23.49
C GLY A 136 18.01 18.58 22.76
N LEU A 137 18.11 19.61 21.92
CA LEU A 137 19.25 19.82 21.02
C LEU A 137 20.48 20.26 21.83
N GLN A 138 21.59 19.59 21.60
CA GLN A 138 22.89 19.87 22.21
C GLN A 138 23.86 20.31 21.12
N THR A 139 24.68 21.33 21.38
CA THR A 139 25.62 21.88 20.40
C THR A 139 27.05 21.56 20.79
N MET A 140 27.79 20.91 19.89
CA MET A 140 29.23 20.74 19.97
C MET A 140 29.92 21.81 19.12
N HIS A 141 30.98 22.41 19.65
CA HIS A 141 31.72 23.48 18.95
C HIS A 141 33.23 23.38 19.15
N ILE A 142 33.99 23.56 18.07
CA ILE A 142 35.43 23.85 18.06
C ILE A 142 35.63 25.11 17.23
N ALA A 143 36.23 26.14 17.82
CA ALA A 143 36.48 27.39 17.12
C ALA A 143 37.52 27.21 16.01
N GLY A 144 37.30 27.85 14.86
CA GLY A 144 38.28 27.91 13.79
C GLY A 144 39.64 28.42 14.29
N GLY A 145 40.70 27.67 13.98
CA GLY A 145 42.07 27.96 14.40
C GLY A 145 42.44 27.57 15.83
N ALA A 146 41.54 26.97 16.60
CA ALA A 146 41.84 26.51 17.96
C ALA A 146 42.92 25.41 17.98
N ILE A 147 42.86 24.49 17.02
CA ILE A 147 43.79 23.36 16.89
C ILE A 147 44.58 23.50 15.59
N LEU A 148 45.87 23.20 15.61
CA LEU A 148 46.75 23.25 14.43
C LEU A 148 47.07 21.84 13.94
N ARG A 149 47.22 21.67 12.62
CA ARG A 149 47.67 20.42 11.99
C ARG A 149 49.15 20.18 12.25
N ALA A 150 49.52 18.94 12.54
CA ALA A 150 50.90 18.58 12.91
C ALA A 150 51.94 18.74 11.78
N SER A 151 51.54 18.59 10.52
CA SER A 151 52.45 18.59 9.39
C SER A 151 52.95 19.97 8.98
N ASP A 152 52.12 21.00 9.15
CA ASP A 152 52.33 22.32 8.53
C ASP A 152 51.71 23.49 9.33
N ASN A 153 51.22 23.23 10.55
CA ASN A 153 50.57 24.21 11.41
C ASN A 153 49.31 24.85 10.79
N SER A 154 48.68 24.21 9.80
CA SER A 154 47.42 24.71 9.23
C SER A 154 46.30 24.71 10.27
N PRO A 155 45.53 25.81 10.42
CA PRO A 155 44.47 25.91 11.43
C PRO A 155 43.28 25.00 11.12
N ILE A 156 42.65 24.44 12.15
CA ILE A 156 41.40 23.69 12.01
C ILE A 156 40.27 24.62 11.54
N PHE A 157 39.41 24.15 10.65
CA PHE A 157 38.18 24.88 10.33
C PHE A 157 37.23 24.93 11.53
N ASP A 158 36.40 25.97 11.56
CA ASP A 158 35.33 26.06 12.56
C ASP A 158 34.40 24.84 12.42
N PHE A 159 34.13 24.19 13.54
CA PHE A 159 33.24 23.05 13.61
C PHE A 159 32.09 23.37 14.54
N THR A 160 30.88 23.46 13.98
CA THR A 160 29.63 23.53 14.74
C THR A 160 28.74 22.36 14.34
N CYS A 161 28.29 21.58 15.30
CA CYS A 161 27.45 20.41 15.07
C CYS A 161 26.47 20.22 16.22
N THR A 162 25.33 19.60 15.96
CA THR A 162 24.33 19.31 16.99
C THR A 162 24.00 17.83 17.09
N PHE A 163 23.53 17.40 18.25
CA PHE A 163 22.91 16.08 18.47
C PHE A 163 21.73 16.23 19.44
N CYS A 164 20.79 15.31 19.42
CA CYS A 164 19.64 15.32 20.33
C CYS A 164 19.88 14.43 21.53
N TYR A 165 19.63 14.94 22.74
CA TYR A 165 19.51 14.10 23.94
C TYR A 165 18.05 13.84 24.26
N ALA A 166 17.64 12.58 24.17
CA ALA A 166 16.28 12.14 24.48
C ALA A 166 16.28 10.78 25.16
N VAL A 167 15.72 10.71 26.37
CA VAL A 167 15.70 9.49 27.18
C VAL A 167 14.80 8.42 26.56
N THR A 168 13.68 8.84 25.97
CA THR A 168 12.72 7.96 25.32
C THR A 168 12.58 8.33 23.84
N PRO A 169 12.88 7.41 22.89
CA PRO A 169 12.62 7.63 21.48
C PRO A 169 11.13 7.93 21.24
N LEU A 170 10.85 8.90 20.36
CA LEU A 170 9.49 9.17 19.93
C LEU A 170 8.99 8.00 19.08
N GLN A 171 7.79 7.51 19.35
CA GLN A 171 7.19 6.43 18.55
C GLN A 171 5.67 6.53 18.54
N VAL A 172 5.07 6.05 17.45
CA VAL A 172 3.62 5.84 17.36
C VAL A 172 3.25 4.68 18.28
N THR A 173 2.23 4.88 19.11
CA THR A 173 1.71 3.89 20.06
C THR A 173 0.43 3.25 19.56
N THR A 174 -0.48 4.05 19.01
CA THR A 174 -1.78 3.61 18.50
C THR A 174 -2.26 4.55 17.41
N THR A 175 -3.25 4.09 16.65
CA THR A 175 -3.93 4.87 15.62
C THR A 175 -5.44 4.75 15.77
N VAL A 176 -6.19 5.70 15.21
CA VAL A 176 -7.65 5.62 15.06
C VAL A 176 -8.01 5.91 13.59
N PRO A 177 -8.60 4.95 12.86
CA PRO A 177 -8.84 3.55 13.26
C PRO A 177 -7.53 2.83 13.67
N PRO A 178 -7.59 1.80 14.55
CA PRO A 178 -6.41 1.03 14.92
C PRO A 178 -5.83 0.31 13.70
N VAL A 179 -4.55 -0.06 13.73
CA VAL A 179 -3.92 -0.87 12.67
C VAL A 179 -4.75 -2.13 12.41
N GLY A 180 -5.08 -2.39 11.14
CA GLY A 180 -6.00 -3.44 10.70
C GLY A 180 -7.49 -3.04 10.74
N GLY A 181 -7.79 -1.83 11.19
CA GLY A 181 -9.15 -1.27 11.27
C GLY A 181 -9.61 -0.63 9.98
N THR A 182 -10.83 -0.07 10.02
CA THR A 182 -11.54 0.41 8.83
C THR A 182 -11.87 1.90 8.93
N PHE A 183 -11.59 2.66 7.87
CA PHE A 183 -12.10 4.01 7.65
C PHE A 183 -13.57 3.92 7.22
N THR A 184 -14.45 4.56 7.99
CA THR A 184 -15.91 4.57 7.79
C THR A 184 -16.43 6.01 7.93
N PRO A 185 -17.54 6.38 7.26
CA PRO A 185 -18.43 5.58 6.39
C PRO A 185 -17.83 5.33 4.99
N PRO A 186 -18.48 4.62 4.04
CA PRO A 186 -17.87 4.29 2.75
C PRO A 186 -17.34 5.47 1.93
N ALA A 187 -16.26 5.25 1.19
CA ALA A 187 -15.73 6.17 0.18
C ALA A 187 -16.69 6.33 -1.02
N PRO A 188 -16.66 7.48 -1.74
CA PRO A 188 -15.74 8.61 -1.58
C PRO A 188 -16.04 9.45 -0.34
N ASN A 189 -15.03 9.68 0.49
CA ASN A 189 -15.21 10.50 1.70
C ASN A 189 -13.88 11.00 2.28
N THR A 190 -13.99 11.94 3.21
CA THR A 190 -12.90 12.45 4.03
C THR A 190 -13.03 11.92 5.47
N TYR A 191 -11.90 11.51 6.04
CA TYR A 191 -11.81 10.86 7.33
C TYR A 191 -10.79 11.55 8.22
N THR A 192 -10.97 11.42 9.53
CA THR A 192 -9.93 11.73 10.50
C THR A 192 -9.09 10.48 10.74
N TYR A 193 -7.78 10.64 10.71
CA TYR A 193 -6.81 9.62 11.09
C TYR A 193 -5.95 10.14 12.23
N ASP A 194 -6.19 9.61 13.43
CA ASP A 194 -5.44 10.03 14.62
C ASP A 194 -4.24 9.10 14.81
N VAL A 195 -3.05 9.68 14.92
CA VAL A 195 -1.80 8.98 15.22
C VAL A 195 -1.33 9.43 16.59
N ASN A 196 -1.33 8.51 17.56
CA ASN A 196 -0.99 8.81 18.95
C ASN A 196 0.46 8.43 19.23
N PHE A 197 1.19 9.33 19.88
CA PHE A 197 2.59 9.15 20.22
C PHE A 197 2.79 8.87 21.72
N ASN A 198 3.91 8.26 22.07
CA ASN A 198 4.27 7.96 23.47
C ASN A 198 4.66 9.21 24.30
N GLN A 199 4.80 10.37 23.65
CA GLN A 199 5.12 11.65 24.28
C GLN A 199 4.65 12.80 23.37
N ALA A 200 4.68 14.03 23.89
CA ALA A 200 4.29 15.22 23.13
C ALA A 200 5.21 15.46 21.92
N ILE A 201 4.60 15.68 20.76
CA ILE A 201 5.29 16.07 19.52
C ILE A 201 5.42 17.59 19.42
N ASP A 202 6.37 18.07 18.63
CA ASP A 202 6.49 19.48 18.27
C ASP A 202 5.47 19.80 17.16
N PRO A 203 4.47 20.68 17.40
CA PRO A 203 3.51 21.06 16.37
C PRO A 203 4.15 21.68 15.13
N ALA A 204 5.32 22.30 15.23
CA ALA A 204 6.01 22.91 14.10
C ALA A 204 6.66 21.88 13.18
N SER A 205 6.92 20.66 13.66
CA SER A 205 7.50 19.59 12.86
C SER A 205 6.46 18.74 12.12
N VAL A 206 5.16 18.99 12.30
CA VAL A 206 4.09 18.16 11.74
C VAL A 206 3.51 18.80 10.49
N GLN A 207 3.60 18.09 9.37
CA GLN A 207 3.14 18.49 8.05
C GLN A 207 2.32 17.39 7.39
N THR A 208 1.51 17.74 6.38
CA THR A 208 0.72 16.75 5.63
C THR A 208 1.60 15.73 4.90
N SER A 209 2.82 16.11 4.53
CA SER A 209 3.81 15.25 3.87
C SER A 209 4.41 14.18 4.77
N ASP A 210 4.24 14.28 6.10
CA ASP A 210 4.79 13.28 7.03
C ASP A 210 4.06 11.95 6.97
N LEU A 211 2.83 11.96 6.44
CA LEU A 211 2.00 10.77 6.25
C LEU A 211 1.93 10.43 4.76
N THR A 212 2.42 9.24 4.42
CA THR A 212 2.29 8.67 3.07
C THR A 212 1.19 7.62 3.06
N LEU A 213 0.30 7.69 2.06
CA LEU A 213 -0.74 6.70 1.81
C LEU A 213 -0.42 5.94 0.52
N THR A 214 -0.43 4.61 0.56
CA THR A 214 -0.21 3.75 -0.61
C THR A 214 -1.21 2.60 -0.66
N GLY A 215 -1.35 1.93 -1.80
CA GLY A 215 -2.24 0.78 -1.99
C GLY A 215 -3.70 1.10 -2.32
N ASN A 216 -4.18 2.32 -2.08
CA ASN A 216 -5.50 2.79 -2.50
C ASN A 216 -5.36 3.99 -3.45
N VAL A 217 -5.80 3.81 -4.69
CA VAL A 217 -5.75 4.86 -5.72
C VAL A 217 -6.66 6.03 -5.34
N GLY A 218 -6.15 7.25 -5.45
CA GLY A 218 -6.90 8.46 -5.08
C GLY A 218 -6.92 8.78 -3.58
N GLY A 219 -6.13 8.07 -2.77
CA GLY A 219 -5.85 8.45 -1.39
C GLY A 219 -4.99 9.72 -1.31
N SER A 220 -5.37 10.67 -0.44
CA SER A 220 -4.60 11.90 -0.23
C SER A 220 -4.67 12.40 1.22
N VAL A 221 -3.61 13.08 1.66
CA VAL A 221 -3.55 13.75 2.96
C VAL A 221 -3.78 15.24 2.74
N THR A 222 -4.89 15.77 3.23
CA THR A 222 -5.38 17.11 2.88
C THR A 222 -5.13 18.14 3.97
N ALA A 223 -5.03 17.71 5.23
CA ALA A 223 -4.71 18.58 6.36
C ALA A 223 -4.10 17.77 7.51
N VAL A 224 -3.45 18.45 8.44
CA VAL A 224 -2.99 17.89 9.71
C VAL A 224 -3.16 18.91 10.82
N SER A 225 -3.45 18.43 12.03
CA SER A 225 -3.49 19.24 13.25
C SER A 225 -2.91 18.45 14.42
N VAL A 226 -2.31 19.14 15.38
CA VAL A 226 -1.77 18.53 16.59
C VAL A 226 -2.73 18.81 17.75
N ILE A 227 -3.19 17.76 18.41
CA ILE A 227 -4.24 17.80 19.44
C ILE A 227 -3.82 17.04 20.71
N ASN A 228 -4.71 17.03 21.71
CA ASN A 228 -4.57 16.23 22.94
C ASN A 228 -3.26 16.51 23.69
N GLY A 229 -2.96 17.79 23.96
CA GLY A 229 -1.72 18.18 24.63
C GLY A 229 -0.46 17.83 23.82
N ASN A 230 -0.57 17.89 22.49
CA ASN A 230 0.44 17.48 21.52
C ASN A 230 0.79 15.98 21.52
N ALA A 231 -0.04 15.12 22.10
CA ALA A 231 0.19 13.67 22.04
C ALA A 231 -0.33 13.01 20.74
N THR A 232 -1.10 13.73 19.93
CA THR A 232 -1.79 13.16 18.76
C THR A 232 -1.62 14.06 17.54
N ALA A 233 -1.15 13.50 16.43
CA ALA A 233 -1.28 14.11 15.10
C ALA A 233 -2.57 13.60 14.46
N ARG A 234 -3.54 14.50 14.24
CA ARG A 234 -4.79 14.22 13.54
C ARG A 234 -4.64 14.64 12.08
N PHE A 235 -4.50 13.66 11.21
CA PHE A 235 -4.52 13.85 9.77
C PHE A 235 -5.94 13.84 9.24
N THR A 236 -6.19 14.62 8.19
CA THR A 236 -7.41 14.57 7.40
C THR A 236 -7.07 13.89 6.08
N VAL A 237 -7.62 12.69 5.88
CA VAL A 237 -7.34 11.87 4.70
C VAL A 237 -8.58 11.78 3.83
N HIS A 238 -8.41 11.86 2.51
CA HIS A 238 -9.49 11.70 1.54
C HIS A 238 -9.22 10.45 0.70
N PHE A 239 -10.27 9.66 0.48
CA PHE A 239 -10.23 8.51 -0.42
C PHE A 239 -11.38 8.60 -1.41
N ASN A 240 -11.08 8.44 -2.69
CA ASN A 240 -12.08 8.36 -3.76
C ASN A 240 -12.78 7.00 -3.78
N PHE A 241 -12.07 5.94 -3.38
CA PHE A 241 -12.52 4.55 -3.48
C PHE A 241 -12.26 3.79 -2.17
N GLY A 242 -13.02 2.72 -1.94
CA GLY A 242 -12.75 1.75 -0.88
C GLY A 242 -11.56 0.85 -1.23
N GLY A 243 -11.22 -0.07 -0.34
CA GLY A 243 -10.11 -1.01 -0.54
C GLY A 243 -8.99 -0.88 0.49
N SER A 244 -7.88 -1.58 0.28
CA SER A 244 -6.76 -1.62 1.23
C SER A 244 -5.88 -0.37 1.11
N VAL A 245 -5.44 0.18 2.23
CA VAL A 245 -4.47 1.30 2.26
C VAL A 245 -3.39 1.04 3.30
N THR A 246 -2.14 1.32 2.96
CA THR A 246 -1.02 1.38 3.90
C THR A 246 -0.74 2.84 4.24
N ALA A 247 -0.76 3.19 5.52
CA ALA A 247 -0.41 4.52 6.01
C ALA A 247 0.95 4.46 6.73
N SER A 248 1.90 5.29 6.32
CA SER A 248 3.28 5.24 6.81
C SER A 248 3.80 6.62 7.20
N ILE A 249 4.62 6.65 8.26
CA ILE A 249 5.37 7.84 8.70
C ILE A 249 6.85 7.45 8.72
N GLY A 250 7.67 8.20 7.97
CA GLY A 250 9.12 7.98 7.90
C GLY A 250 9.79 8.15 9.27
N ALA A 251 10.94 7.50 9.46
CA ALA A 251 11.76 7.78 10.65
C ALA A 251 12.23 9.23 10.63
N GLY A 252 12.06 9.94 11.74
CA GLY A 252 12.47 11.33 11.89
C GLY A 252 11.60 12.38 11.19
N ALA A 253 10.48 11.99 10.57
CA ALA A 253 9.57 12.93 9.91
C ALA A 253 8.93 13.89 10.93
N ILE A 254 8.51 13.36 12.08
CA ILE A 254 7.93 14.12 13.19
C ILE A 254 8.90 14.07 14.37
N THR A 255 9.08 15.19 15.08
CA THR A 255 9.98 15.28 16.22
C THR A 255 9.25 15.55 17.52
N ALA A 256 9.82 15.09 18.63
CA ALA A 256 9.52 15.56 19.97
C ALA A 256 10.61 16.55 20.41
N VAL A 257 10.21 17.59 21.15
CA VAL A 257 11.15 18.56 21.76
C VAL A 257 12.16 19.15 20.75
N GLY A 258 11.75 19.30 19.48
CA GLY A 258 12.52 19.94 18.40
C GLY A 258 13.71 19.15 17.81
N CYS A 259 14.03 17.94 18.29
CA CYS A 259 15.14 17.14 17.73
C CYS A 259 15.03 15.61 17.88
N ASN A 260 14.06 15.10 18.64
CA ASN A 260 13.88 13.65 18.88
C ASN A 260 12.91 13.08 17.85
N GLY A 261 13.45 12.68 16.70
CA GLY A 261 12.67 12.12 15.58
C GLY A 261 11.93 10.83 15.94
N ASN A 262 10.75 10.62 15.36
CA ASN A 262 9.98 9.40 15.55
C ASN A 262 10.67 8.17 14.93
N ALA A 263 10.48 7.00 15.54
CA ALA A 263 10.71 5.74 14.86
C ALA A 263 9.75 5.60 13.66
N ALA A 264 10.22 4.96 12.58
CA ALA A 264 9.36 4.68 11.43
C ALA A 264 8.10 3.90 11.86
N PHE A 265 6.97 4.25 11.26
CA PHE A 265 5.69 3.61 11.50
C PHE A 265 5.03 3.23 10.18
N SER A 266 4.40 2.06 10.13
CA SER A 266 3.56 1.63 9.01
C SER A 266 2.41 0.79 9.53
N GLY A 267 1.22 1.02 8.99
CA GLY A 267 0.02 0.25 9.32
C GLY A 267 -0.84 0.01 8.08
N ASN A 268 -1.42 -1.18 7.99
CA ASN A 268 -2.40 -1.52 6.96
C ASN A 268 -3.82 -1.28 7.49
N TYR A 269 -4.69 -0.75 6.65
CA TYR A 269 -6.07 -0.40 6.95
C TYR A 269 -6.97 -0.77 5.78
N THR A 270 -8.28 -0.77 6.02
CA THR A 270 -9.29 -0.87 4.98
C THR A 270 -10.07 0.44 4.90
N VAL A 271 -10.37 0.91 3.70
CA VAL A 271 -11.34 1.98 3.45
C VAL A 271 -12.65 1.30 3.05
N GLU A 272 -13.73 1.57 3.79
CA GLU A 272 -15.04 1.05 3.44
C GLU A 272 -15.48 1.62 2.08
N GLY A 273 -16.22 0.86 1.29
CA GLY A 273 -16.67 1.25 -0.05
C GLY A 273 -16.12 0.35 -1.15
N CYS A 274 -16.42 0.70 -2.40
CA CYS A 274 -15.97 -0.09 -3.53
C CYS A 274 -14.56 0.32 -3.97
N PRO A 275 -13.67 -0.64 -4.26
CA PRO A 275 -12.41 -0.33 -4.93
C PRO A 275 -12.62 0.35 -6.29
N SER A 276 -11.55 0.92 -6.84
CA SER A 276 -11.60 1.58 -8.14
C SER A 276 -12.09 0.59 -9.22
N PRO A 277 -13.14 0.93 -9.98
CA PRO A 277 -13.69 0.02 -11.00
C PRO A 277 -12.82 -0.07 -12.26
N ASP A 278 -11.71 0.67 -12.29
CA ASP A 278 -10.81 0.84 -13.42
C ASP A 278 -9.34 0.55 -13.07
N HIS A 279 -9.09 -0.11 -11.93
CA HIS A 279 -7.77 -0.61 -11.54
C HIS A 279 -7.83 -2.08 -11.11
N TYR A 280 -6.91 -2.89 -11.61
CA TYR A 280 -6.72 -4.30 -11.33
C TYR A 280 -5.79 -4.52 -10.13
N ASP A 281 -6.20 -5.39 -9.22
CA ASP A 281 -5.29 -5.97 -8.22
C ASP A 281 -4.42 -7.03 -8.90
N ILE A 282 -3.10 -6.88 -8.80
CA ILE A 282 -2.10 -7.81 -9.35
C ILE A 282 -1.55 -8.68 -8.22
N ALA A 283 -1.77 -10.00 -8.31
CA ALA A 283 -1.30 -10.95 -7.30
C ALA A 283 -0.60 -12.16 -7.92
N GLN A 284 0.52 -12.57 -7.33
CA GLN A 284 1.21 -13.77 -7.77
C GLN A 284 0.39 -15.03 -7.43
N ILE A 285 0.26 -15.91 -8.41
CA ILE A 285 -0.46 -17.19 -8.32
C ILE A 285 0.43 -18.35 -8.77
N THR A 286 -0.06 -19.57 -8.55
CA THR A 286 0.56 -20.78 -9.11
C THR A 286 -0.21 -21.21 -10.35
N ALA A 287 0.41 -21.06 -11.52
CA ALA A 287 -0.08 -21.59 -12.78
C ALA A 287 1.11 -21.87 -13.72
N SER A 288 0.90 -22.75 -14.70
CA SER A 288 1.87 -23.08 -15.76
C SER A 288 1.20 -22.95 -17.12
N ILE A 289 1.92 -22.57 -18.16
CA ILE A 289 1.42 -22.42 -19.54
C ILE A 289 0.63 -23.68 -19.97
N VAL A 290 -0.51 -23.48 -20.63
CA VAL A 290 -1.32 -24.51 -21.27
C VAL A 290 -1.13 -24.39 -22.78
N PRO A 291 -0.30 -25.25 -23.40
CA PRO A 291 0.13 -25.07 -24.78
C PRO A 291 -1.04 -24.85 -25.75
N GLY A 292 -0.97 -23.77 -26.52
CA GLY A 292 -1.87 -23.49 -27.62
C GLY A 292 -1.76 -24.56 -28.70
N THR A 293 -2.91 -24.98 -29.22
CA THR A 293 -3.03 -26.02 -30.26
C THR A 293 -3.42 -25.45 -31.62
N THR A 294 -3.95 -24.22 -31.64
CA THR A 294 -4.39 -23.53 -32.85
C THR A 294 -3.47 -22.36 -33.11
N ASP A 295 -2.71 -22.45 -34.19
CA ASP A 295 -1.90 -21.36 -34.72
C ASP A 295 -2.81 -20.30 -35.35
N ILE A 296 -2.62 -19.03 -34.98
CA ILE A 296 -3.41 -17.92 -35.54
C ILE A 296 -2.78 -17.32 -36.81
N GLY A 297 -1.61 -17.79 -37.22
CA GLY A 297 -0.89 -17.33 -38.40
C GLY A 297 -0.11 -16.02 -38.19
N ASN A 298 0.25 -15.69 -36.94
CA ASN A 298 1.16 -14.59 -36.65
C ASN A 298 2.61 -15.13 -36.67
N HIS A 299 3.28 -14.97 -37.83
CA HIS A 299 4.67 -15.37 -38.06
C HIS A 299 5.41 -14.25 -38.78
N CYS A 300 5.58 -13.15 -38.09
CA CYS A 300 6.06 -11.89 -38.64
C CYS A 300 7.00 -11.17 -37.66
N ASP A 301 7.54 -10.08 -38.17
CA ASP A 301 8.13 -9.00 -37.40
C ASP A 301 7.19 -7.81 -37.49
N ASP A 302 6.96 -7.10 -36.39
CA ASP A 302 6.07 -5.93 -36.32
C ASP A 302 4.71 -6.11 -37.01
N CYS A 303 3.93 -7.10 -36.57
CA CYS A 303 2.57 -7.26 -37.10
C CYS A 303 1.55 -7.71 -36.06
N THR A 304 0.28 -7.47 -36.37
CA THR A 304 -0.85 -7.90 -35.53
C THR A 304 -1.77 -8.86 -36.27
N THR A 305 -2.42 -9.75 -35.51
CA THR A 305 -3.47 -10.64 -36.00
C THR A 305 -4.71 -10.47 -35.15
N THR A 306 -5.84 -10.13 -35.77
CA THR A 306 -7.14 -10.02 -35.07
C THR A 306 -7.88 -11.34 -35.14
N ILE A 307 -8.33 -11.84 -33.99
CA ILE A 307 -9.08 -13.09 -33.87
C ILE A 307 -10.41 -12.86 -33.14
N ALA A 308 -11.41 -13.69 -33.45
CA ALA A 308 -12.65 -13.75 -32.67
C ALA A 308 -12.39 -14.45 -31.34
N LEU A 309 -12.98 -13.93 -30.26
CA LEU A 309 -12.95 -14.58 -28.96
C LEU A 309 -13.98 -15.72 -28.91
N PRO A 310 -13.66 -16.86 -28.27
CA PRO A 310 -14.61 -17.98 -28.16
C PRO A 310 -15.82 -17.69 -27.25
N PHE A 311 -15.75 -16.61 -26.46
CA PHE A 311 -16.81 -16.03 -25.65
C PHE A 311 -16.60 -14.52 -25.54
N SER A 312 -17.65 -13.76 -25.24
CA SER A 312 -17.52 -12.35 -24.92
C SER A 312 -16.70 -12.16 -23.64
N TYR A 313 -15.68 -11.31 -23.67
CA TYR A 313 -14.82 -11.04 -22.51
C TYR A 313 -14.98 -9.59 -22.05
N ALA A 314 -15.11 -9.40 -20.74
CA ALA A 314 -15.20 -8.07 -20.14
C ALA A 314 -13.81 -7.61 -19.65
N LEU A 315 -13.32 -6.51 -20.20
CA LEU A 315 -12.08 -5.85 -19.78
C LEU A 315 -12.46 -4.46 -19.25
N PHE A 316 -12.17 -4.21 -17.97
CA PHE A 316 -12.72 -3.06 -17.23
C PHE A 316 -14.26 -3.02 -17.30
N ASP A 317 -14.81 -1.99 -17.95
CA ASP A 317 -16.23 -1.70 -18.10
C ASP A 317 -16.77 -1.97 -19.52
N GLN A 318 -15.95 -2.53 -20.41
CA GLN A 318 -16.35 -2.86 -21.78
C GLN A 318 -16.31 -4.36 -22.05
N THR A 319 -17.20 -4.83 -22.93
CA THR A 319 -17.26 -6.23 -23.36
C THR A 319 -16.89 -6.37 -24.83
N PHE A 320 -15.96 -7.27 -25.12
CA PHE A 320 -15.38 -7.48 -26.44
C PHE A 320 -15.65 -8.88 -26.96
N ASN A 321 -15.72 -9.02 -28.29
CA ASN A 321 -15.91 -10.30 -28.99
C ASN A 321 -14.71 -10.66 -29.90
N ALA A 322 -13.70 -9.81 -29.94
CA ALA A 322 -12.48 -9.99 -30.71
C ALA A 322 -11.32 -9.34 -29.95
N VAL A 323 -10.11 -9.78 -30.26
CA VAL A 323 -8.87 -9.22 -29.75
C VAL A 323 -7.82 -9.20 -30.86
N THR A 324 -7.02 -8.14 -30.88
CA THR A 324 -5.89 -7.98 -31.79
C THR A 324 -4.60 -8.31 -31.05
N LEU A 325 -3.87 -9.32 -31.52
CA LEU A 325 -2.68 -9.84 -30.86
C LEU A 325 -1.44 -9.42 -31.65
N SER A 326 -0.49 -8.77 -30.98
CA SER A 326 0.74 -8.28 -31.58
C SER A 326 1.88 -9.28 -31.48
N SER A 327 2.72 -9.35 -32.51
CA SER A 327 4.00 -10.05 -32.48
C SER A 327 4.86 -9.55 -31.32
N ASN A 328 4.73 -8.26 -30.98
CA ASN A 328 5.43 -7.57 -29.89
C ASN A 328 4.83 -7.84 -28.49
N GLY A 329 3.90 -8.81 -28.36
CA GLY A 329 3.55 -9.38 -27.07
C GLY A 329 2.47 -8.66 -26.26
N ASN A 330 1.68 -7.82 -26.91
CA ASN A 330 0.49 -7.17 -26.34
C ASN A 330 -0.83 -7.66 -27.00
N ALA A 331 -1.93 -7.48 -26.27
CA ALA A 331 -3.28 -7.80 -26.69
C ALA A 331 -4.16 -6.53 -26.63
N GLN A 332 -4.51 -6.02 -27.80
CA GLN A 332 -5.25 -4.78 -27.99
C GLN A 332 -6.73 -5.08 -28.29
N PHE A 333 -7.66 -4.38 -27.64
CA PHE A 333 -9.09 -4.57 -27.87
C PHE A 333 -9.74 -3.46 -28.70
N THR A 334 -9.03 -2.35 -28.92
CA THR A 334 -9.53 -1.20 -29.69
C THR A 334 -8.61 -0.74 -30.83
N THR A 335 -7.37 -1.21 -30.85
CA THR A 335 -6.31 -0.77 -31.78
C THR A 335 -5.65 -1.95 -32.50
N VAL A 336 -4.82 -1.65 -33.50
CA VAL A 336 -4.08 -2.64 -34.31
C VAL A 336 -2.59 -2.29 -34.46
N ASP A 337 -2.06 -1.52 -33.51
CA ASP A 337 -0.72 -0.94 -33.55
C ASP A 337 0.36 -2.03 -33.44
N THR A 338 1.46 -1.85 -34.18
CA THR A 338 2.57 -2.80 -34.29
C THR A 338 3.83 -2.34 -33.56
N ALA A 339 3.77 -1.29 -32.74
CA ALA A 339 4.96 -0.74 -32.07
C ALA A 339 5.77 -1.81 -31.33
N PHE A 340 7.07 -1.89 -31.65
CA PHE A 340 8.06 -2.73 -30.96
C PHE A 340 8.67 -2.03 -29.75
N SER A 341 8.82 -0.69 -29.82
CA SER A 341 9.38 0.09 -28.72
C SER A 341 8.35 0.23 -27.61
N ASN A 342 8.57 -0.45 -26.48
CA ASN A 342 7.74 -0.32 -25.30
C ASN A 342 7.96 1.00 -24.56
N VAL A 343 6.97 1.38 -23.74
CA VAL A 343 7.06 2.48 -22.78
C VAL A 343 6.40 2.05 -21.48
N CYS A 344 6.87 2.60 -20.35
CA CYS A 344 6.15 2.44 -19.08
C CYS A 344 4.75 3.05 -19.19
N LEU A 345 3.76 2.41 -18.56
CA LEU A 345 2.37 2.84 -18.67
C LEU A 345 2.19 4.23 -18.04
N PRO A 346 1.36 5.10 -18.65
CA PRO A 346 0.44 4.77 -19.74
C PRO A 346 1.08 4.79 -21.14
N TRP A 347 0.68 3.85 -22.00
CA TRP A 347 0.94 3.94 -23.44
C TRP A 347 -0.16 4.79 -24.08
N THR A 348 0.12 6.08 -24.28
CA THR A 348 -0.91 7.05 -24.68
C THR A 348 -1.65 6.63 -25.96
N THR A 349 -2.94 6.95 -26.05
CA THR A 349 -3.85 6.62 -27.17
C THR A 349 -4.17 5.12 -27.37
N HIS A 350 -3.83 4.27 -26.40
CA HIS A 350 -4.14 2.83 -26.44
C HIS A 350 -5.13 2.45 -25.34
N ASP A 351 -6.42 2.49 -25.67
CA ASP A 351 -7.48 2.16 -24.72
C ASP A 351 -7.75 0.65 -24.69
N TYR A 352 -8.08 0.11 -23.51
CA TYR A 352 -8.41 -1.30 -23.28
C TYR A 352 -7.34 -2.24 -23.88
N THR A 353 -6.13 -2.19 -23.33
CA THR A 353 -5.00 -3.00 -23.78
C THR A 353 -4.43 -3.80 -22.61
N ILE A 354 -4.21 -5.10 -22.82
CA ILE A 354 -3.45 -5.95 -21.90
C ILE A 354 -2.05 -6.09 -22.47
N LEU A 355 -1.03 -5.88 -21.65
CA LEU A 355 0.37 -6.03 -22.02
C LEU A 355 0.95 -7.16 -21.18
N PRO A 356 0.78 -8.45 -21.59
CA PRO A 356 1.39 -9.55 -20.85
C PRO A 356 2.92 -9.41 -20.76
N TYR A 357 3.54 -9.05 -21.89
CA TYR A 357 4.97 -8.79 -22.03
C TYR A 357 5.21 -8.02 -23.34
N TRP A 358 5.23 -6.69 -23.31
CA TRP A 358 5.48 -5.85 -24.48
C TRP A 358 6.96 -5.47 -24.59
N ASP A 359 7.57 -5.85 -25.70
CA ASP A 359 8.99 -5.63 -26.04
C ASP A 359 9.15 -5.77 -27.58
N ASP A 360 10.36 -5.63 -28.09
CA ASP A 360 10.71 -5.88 -29.49
C ASP A 360 10.86 -7.41 -29.74
N LEU A 361 9.77 -8.03 -30.21
CA LEU A 361 9.64 -9.49 -30.32
C LEU A 361 9.34 -9.97 -31.72
N TYR A 362 9.85 -11.18 -32.00
CA TYR A 362 9.98 -11.74 -33.32
C TYR A 362 9.33 -13.14 -33.39
N THR A 363 8.41 -13.34 -34.33
CA THR A 363 7.66 -14.61 -34.50
C THR A 363 7.92 -15.35 -35.81
N LEU A 364 8.83 -14.84 -36.67
CA LEU A 364 9.02 -15.34 -38.04
C LEU A 364 9.65 -16.74 -38.14
N ASN A 365 10.50 -17.11 -37.17
CA ASN A 365 11.25 -18.36 -37.26
C ASN A 365 10.35 -19.59 -37.03
N SER A 366 10.72 -20.71 -37.66
CA SER A 366 9.94 -21.96 -37.55
C SER A 366 9.78 -22.41 -36.10
N GLY A 367 8.54 -22.66 -35.68
CA GLY A 367 8.17 -23.06 -34.32
C GLY A 367 7.78 -21.88 -33.41
N PHE A 368 7.98 -20.64 -33.85
CA PHE A 368 7.54 -19.43 -33.17
C PHE A 368 6.24 -18.90 -33.77
N GLY A 369 5.47 -18.16 -32.97
CA GLY A 369 4.16 -17.67 -33.32
C GLY A 369 3.24 -17.51 -32.11
N ILE A 370 2.02 -17.10 -32.39
CA ILE A 370 0.97 -16.95 -31.38
C ILE A 370 -0.03 -18.10 -31.53
N PHE A 371 -0.21 -18.86 -30.46
CA PHE A 371 -1.05 -20.04 -30.45
C PHE A 371 -2.18 -19.88 -29.44
N THR A 372 -3.34 -20.46 -29.73
CA THR A 372 -4.50 -20.40 -28.85
C THR A 372 -5.02 -21.79 -28.50
N SER A 373 -5.66 -21.90 -27.35
CA SER A 373 -6.46 -23.06 -26.94
C SER A 373 -7.64 -22.61 -26.09
N THR A 374 -8.72 -23.41 -26.07
CA THR A 374 -9.81 -23.22 -25.12
C THR A 374 -9.92 -24.47 -24.25
N SER A 375 -9.89 -24.28 -22.93
CA SER A 375 -10.12 -25.35 -21.96
C SER A 375 -11.43 -25.13 -21.21
N GLY A 376 -11.95 -26.19 -20.60
CA GLY A 376 -13.25 -26.16 -19.91
C GLY A 376 -14.44 -26.25 -20.86
N SER A 377 -15.63 -25.96 -20.33
CA SER A 377 -16.91 -25.98 -21.04
C SER A 377 -17.75 -24.79 -20.57
N PRO A 378 -18.67 -24.25 -21.40
CA PRO A 378 -19.54 -23.17 -20.96
C PRO A 378 -20.30 -23.54 -19.67
N PRO A 379 -20.48 -22.59 -18.74
CA PRO A 379 -20.10 -21.17 -18.79
C PRO A 379 -18.71 -20.85 -18.20
N ASP A 380 -17.84 -21.85 -18.00
CA ASP A 380 -16.57 -21.72 -17.27
C ASP A 380 -15.34 -22.00 -18.17
N ARG A 381 -15.39 -21.54 -19.43
CA ARG A 381 -14.26 -21.71 -20.36
C ARG A 381 -13.08 -20.80 -20.00
N ILE A 382 -11.88 -21.27 -20.32
CA ILE A 382 -10.65 -20.48 -20.26
C ILE A 382 -10.09 -20.40 -21.67
N PHE A 383 -9.84 -19.19 -22.16
CA PHE A 383 -9.16 -18.96 -23.44
C PHE A 383 -7.70 -18.62 -23.17
N ASN A 384 -6.80 -19.50 -23.61
CA ASN A 384 -5.35 -19.34 -23.45
C ASN A 384 -4.78 -18.81 -24.76
N ILE A 385 -3.98 -17.75 -24.67
CA ILE A 385 -3.26 -17.12 -25.77
C ILE A 385 -1.78 -17.21 -25.41
N GLU A 386 -1.05 -18.07 -26.07
CA GLU A 386 0.36 -18.36 -25.83
C GLU A 386 1.22 -17.67 -26.89
N TRP A 387 2.16 -16.84 -26.46
CA TRP A 387 3.24 -16.34 -27.28
C TRP A 387 4.43 -17.28 -27.16
N ARG A 388 4.87 -17.81 -28.31
CA ARG A 388 6.15 -18.48 -28.46
C ARG A 388 7.01 -17.57 -29.31
N ASN A 389 7.70 -16.63 -28.67
CA ASN A 389 8.44 -15.58 -29.35
C ASN A 389 9.95 -15.71 -29.13
N GLN A 390 10.69 -14.96 -29.94
CA GLN A 390 12.09 -14.60 -29.69
C GLN A 390 12.19 -13.07 -29.54
N TYR A 391 13.31 -12.58 -29.01
CA TYR A 391 13.63 -11.17 -29.09
C TYR A 391 14.16 -10.86 -30.49
N TYR A 392 13.82 -9.72 -31.09
CA TYR A 392 14.41 -9.32 -32.35
C TYR A 392 15.95 -9.28 -32.25
N PRO A 393 16.71 -9.75 -33.26
CA PRO A 393 16.28 -10.29 -34.56
C PRO A 393 16.17 -11.83 -34.61
N GLY A 394 15.56 -12.45 -33.60
CA GLY A 394 15.43 -13.92 -33.49
C GLY A 394 16.40 -14.57 -32.52
N THR A 395 16.72 -13.88 -31.41
CA THR A 395 17.61 -14.37 -30.36
C THR A 395 16.86 -14.63 -29.05
N GLY A 396 17.38 -15.57 -28.25
CA GLY A 396 16.73 -15.94 -26.98
C GLY A 396 15.32 -16.50 -27.16
N THR A 397 14.56 -16.50 -26.07
CA THR A 397 13.17 -16.95 -26.01
C THR A 397 12.38 -16.01 -25.11
N ALA A 398 11.21 -15.60 -25.60
CA ALA A 398 10.18 -14.90 -24.82
C ALA A 398 8.89 -15.74 -24.89
N SER A 399 8.67 -16.59 -23.88
CA SER A 399 7.49 -17.44 -23.80
C SER A 399 6.59 -17.02 -22.64
N PHE A 400 5.34 -16.71 -22.95
CA PHE A 400 4.34 -16.30 -21.97
C PHE A 400 2.92 -16.57 -22.49
N GLU A 401 1.95 -16.53 -21.58
CA GLU A 401 0.55 -16.83 -21.87
C GLU A 401 -0.38 -15.83 -21.19
N LEU A 402 -1.39 -15.36 -21.91
CA LEU A 402 -2.56 -14.66 -21.39
C LEU A 402 -3.74 -15.62 -21.29
N ARG A 403 -4.42 -15.62 -20.14
CA ARG A 403 -5.67 -16.37 -19.93
C ARG A 403 -6.84 -15.46 -19.68
N LEU A 404 -7.86 -15.58 -20.52
CA LEU A 404 -9.15 -14.93 -20.32
C LEU A 404 -10.16 -15.95 -19.78
N TYR A 405 -10.97 -15.53 -18.82
CA TYR A 405 -11.94 -16.40 -18.14
C TYR A 405 -13.37 -16.02 -18.52
N GLU A 406 -14.17 -17.00 -18.96
CA GLU A 406 -15.57 -16.78 -19.33
C GLU A 406 -16.38 -16.29 -18.13
N GLY A 407 -17.19 -15.25 -18.34
CA GLY A 407 -18.06 -14.69 -17.30
C GLY A 407 -17.33 -13.91 -16.19
N GLN A 408 -16.02 -13.66 -16.32
CA GLN A 408 -15.22 -12.92 -15.34
C GLN A 408 -14.52 -11.73 -15.99
N THR A 409 -14.24 -10.69 -15.20
CA THR A 409 -13.37 -9.56 -15.58
C THR A 409 -11.90 -9.82 -15.27
N ARG A 410 -11.59 -10.99 -14.71
CA ARG A 410 -10.26 -11.46 -14.32
C ARG A 410 -9.53 -12.07 -15.52
N PHE A 411 -8.22 -11.82 -15.59
CA PHE A 411 -7.30 -12.53 -16.47
C PHE A 411 -6.00 -12.88 -15.74
N ASP A 412 -5.25 -13.83 -16.29
CA ASP A 412 -3.92 -14.18 -15.78
C ASP A 412 -2.86 -14.01 -16.86
N VAL A 413 -1.65 -13.65 -16.43
CA VAL A 413 -0.44 -13.68 -17.24
C VAL A 413 0.52 -14.71 -16.65
N ILE A 414 0.96 -15.67 -17.44
CA ILE A 414 1.88 -16.74 -17.03
C ILE A 414 3.18 -16.59 -17.81
N TYR A 415 4.29 -16.49 -17.09
CA TYR A 415 5.62 -16.38 -17.68
C TYR A 415 6.30 -17.74 -17.76
N GLY A 416 6.67 -18.14 -18.97
CA GLY A 416 7.55 -19.26 -19.25
C GLY A 416 9.01 -18.83 -19.22
N THR A 417 9.80 -19.34 -20.16
CA THR A 417 11.20 -18.92 -20.32
C THR A 417 11.26 -17.54 -20.96
N LEU A 418 11.83 -16.58 -20.23
CA LEU A 418 12.15 -15.23 -20.71
C LEU A 418 13.66 -14.99 -20.58
N THR A 419 14.39 -14.93 -21.69
CA THR A 419 15.85 -14.75 -21.67
C THR A 419 16.28 -13.45 -21.02
N ASN A 420 15.52 -12.37 -21.23
CA ASN A 420 15.85 -11.04 -20.70
C ASN A 420 15.12 -10.73 -19.37
N GLY A 421 14.38 -11.69 -18.81
CA GLY A 421 13.59 -11.46 -17.60
C GLY A 421 12.63 -10.29 -17.80
N ASN A 422 12.69 -9.25 -16.95
CA ASN A 422 11.89 -8.03 -17.06
C ASN A 422 12.71 -6.80 -17.53
N SER A 423 13.95 -6.96 -17.99
CA SER A 423 14.90 -5.84 -18.13
C SER A 423 14.54 -4.80 -19.19
N SER A 424 13.77 -5.18 -20.21
CA SER A 424 13.47 -4.36 -21.39
C SER A 424 11.98 -4.27 -21.73
N ALA A 425 11.12 -4.97 -20.99
CA ALA A 425 9.72 -5.12 -21.36
C ALA A 425 8.79 -4.34 -20.43
N THR A 426 7.59 -4.09 -20.92
CA THR A 426 6.47 -3.55 -20.13
C THR A 426 5.42 -4.62 -19.92
N ALA A 427 4.96 -4.79 -18.67
CA ALA A 427 3.80 -5.63 -18.37
C ALA A 427 2.78 -4.91 -17.51
N GLY A 428 1.50 -5.10 -17.82
CA GLY A 428 0.39 -4.47 -17.13
C GLY A 428 -0.90 -4.50 -17.92
N VAL A 429 -1.82 -3.62 -17.55
CA VAL A 429 -3.10 -3.44 -18.21
C VAL A 429 -3.50 -1.98 -18.18
N GLN A 430 -4.14 -1.52 -19.23
CA GLN A 430 -4.52 -0.12 -19.38
C GLN A 430 -5.94 -0.01 -19.92
N LYS A 431 -6.74 0.81 -19.24
CA LYS A 431 -8.05 1.24 -19.73
C LYS A 431 -7.92 2.45 -20.65
N ASN A 432 -7.15 3.45 -20.23
CA ASN A 432 -6.88 4.71 -20.91
C ASN A 432 -5.66 5.42 -20.29
N ASP A 433 -5.34 6.63 -20.76
CA ASP A 433 -4.20 7.46 -20.31
C ASP A 433 -4.16 7.76 -18.79
N THR A 434 -5.26 7.58 -18.07
CA THR A 434 -5.37 7.89 -16.63
C THR A 434 -5.65 6.69 -15.72
N ALA A 435 -5.99 5.54 -16.29
CA ALA A 435 -6.36 4.33 -15.56
C ALA A 435 -5.60 3.12 -16.12
N PHE A 436 -4.58 2.68 -15.40
CA PHE A 436 -3.70 1.58 -15.75
C PHE A 436 -3.00 1.00 -14.52
N ASP A 437 -2.59 -0.26 -14.62
CA ASP A 437 -1.85 -0.98 -13.60
C ASP A 437 -0.62 -1.64 -14.23
N GLN A 438 0.56 -1.20 -13.81
CA GLN A 438 1.84 -1.71 -14.30
C GLN A 438 2.42 -2.73 -13.32
N TYR A 439 2.76 -3.91 -13.80
CA TYR A 439 3.49 -4.92 -13.03
C TYR A 439 5.01 -4.68 -13.08
N PHE A 440 5.55 -4.41 -14.27
CA PHE A 440 6.95 -3.99 -14.45
C PHE A 440 7.14 -3.18 -15.73
N CYS A 441 8.26 -2.44 -15.80
CA CYS A 441 8.74 -1.75 -16.99
C CYS A 441 10.27 -1.59 -16.90
N ASP A 442 10.99 -1.95 -17.96
CA ASP A 442 12.44 -1.68 -18.14
C ASP A 442 13.30 -2.03 -16.91
N GLY A 443 13.07 -3.22 -16.34
CA GLY A 443 13.78 -3.75 -15.17
C GLY A 443 13.26 -3.27 -13.82
N SER A 444 12.34 -2.30 -13.78
CA SER A 444 11.67 -1.84 -12.56
C SER A 444 10.36 -2.58 -12.33
N GLY A 445 10.05 -2.91 -11.06
CA GLY A 445 8.81 -3.61 -10.68
C GLY A 445 9.02 -5.09 -10.37
N GLY A 446 7.97 -5.90 -10.53
CA GLY A 446 7.99 -7.33 -10.25
C GLY A 446 8.86 -8.13 -11.22
N ALA A 447 9.39 -9.26 -10.77
CA ALA A 447 10.09 -10.18 -11.66
C ALA A 447 9.11 -10.85 -12.63
N ALA A 448 9.50 -10.99 -13.90
CA ALA A 448 8.72 -11.70 -14.93
C ALA A 448 8.84 -13.22 -14.76
N THR A 449 8.35 -13.75 -13.64
CA THR A 449 8.42 -15.18 -13.29
C THR A 449 7.10 -15.66 -12.70
N GLY A 450 6.82 -16.96 -12.86
CA GLY A 450 5.61 -17.57 -12.35
C GLY A 450 4.36 -17.09 -13.09
N ALA A 451 3.30 -16.80 -12.33
CA ALA A 451 2.04 -16.34 -12.89
C ALA A 451 1.46 -15.20 -12.04
N GLN A 452 0.85 -14.23 -12.70
CA GLN A 452 0.23 -13.07 -12.10
C GLN A 452 -1.25 -13.05 -12.45
N SER A 453 -2.10 -12.90 -11.45
CA SER A 453 -3.53 -12.74 -11.60
C SER A 453 -3.91 -11.29 -11.50
N TYR A 454 -4.63 -10.81 -12.51
CA TYR A 454 -5.19 -9.48 -12.58
C TYR A 454 -6.68 -9.62 -12.28
N THR A 455 -7.08 -9.20 -11.09
CA THR A 455 -8.49 -9.23 -10.68
C THR A 455 -9.01 -7.81 -10.57
N LEU A 456 -10.02 -7.47 -11.38
CA LEU A 456 -10.73 -6.21 -11.22
C LEU A 456 -11.61 -6.33 -9.96
N PRO A 457 -11.33 -5.56 -8.90
CA PRO A 457 -12.07 -5.75 -7.67
C PRO A 457 -13.51 -5.28 -7.87
N GLY A 458 -14.47 -6.19 -7.66
CA GLY A 458 -15.89 -5.84 -7.72
C GLY A 458 -16.34 -5.09 -6.47
N CYS A 459 -17.39 -4.27 -6.61
CA CYS A 459 -18.27 -3.96 -5.49
C CYS A 459 -18.92 -5.27 -5.03
N THR A 460 -18.32 -6.00 -4.08
CA THR A 460 -19.13 -6.94 -3.31
C THR A 460 -19.90 -6.07 -2.31
N PRO A 461 -21.24 -5.94 -2.41
CA PRO A 461 -21.98 -5.29 -1.35
C PRO A 461 -21.66 -6.09 -0.08
N THR A 462 -21.02 -5.44 0.90
CA THR A 462 -21.00 -5.96 2.25
C THR A 462 -22.45 -6.29 2.58
N PRO A 463 -22.79 -7.54 2.97
CA PRO A 463 -24.16 -7.88 3.29
C PRO A 463 -24.61 -6.88 4.36
N THR A 464 -25.39 -5.88 3.94
CA THR A 464 -26.08 -5.01 4.89
C THR A 464 -26.89 -5.99 5.71
N PRO A 465 -26.76 -6.03 7.05
CA PRO A 465 -27.57 -6.90 7.87
C PRO A 465 -29.02 -6.56 7.53
N THR A 466 -29.62 -7.37 6.67
CA THR A 466 -31.05 -7.31 6.41
C THR A 466 -31.63 -7.64 7.76
N PRO A 467 -32.46 -6.77 8.38
CA PRO A 467 -33.09 -7.11 9.64
C PRO A 467 -33.79 -8.44 9.43
N THR A 468 -33.23 -9.51 9.97
CA THR A 468 -33.83 -10.83 9.93
C THR A 468 -35.14 -10.68 10.66
N VAL A 469 -36.25 -10.71 9.92
CA VAL A 469 -37.58 -10.77 10.50
C VAL A 469 -37.57 -12.05 11.33
N THR A 470 -37.43 -11.89 12.64
CA THR A 470 -37.57 -13.02 13.57
C THR A 470 -38.96 -13.59 13.29
N PRO A 471 -39.12 -14.89 12.96
CA PRO A 471 -40.43 -15.46 12.74
C PRO A 471 -41.26 -15.21 13.99
N THR A 472 -42.29 -14.37 13.85
CA THR A 472 -43.28 -14.18 14.91
C THR A 472 -43.91 -15.55 15.15
N PRO A 473 -43.90 -16.09 16.37
CA PRO A 473 -44.47 -17.41 16.63
C PRO A 473 -45.92 -17.44 16.16
N THR A 474 -46.24 -18.35 15.25
CA THR A 474 -47.63 -18.67 14.89
C THR A 474 -48.42 -18.90 16.18
N PRO A 475 -49.49 -18.13 16.45
CA PRO A 475 -50.26 -18.30 17.67
C PRO A 475 -50.69 -19.77 17.84
N GLY A 476 -50.42 -20.34 19.01
CA GLY A 476 -50.80 -21.72 19.32
C GLY A 476 -52.30 -21.92 19.14
N ARG A 477 -52.69 -23.08 18.57
CA ARG A 477 -54.11 -23.43 18.33
C ARG A 477 -54.85 -23.58 19.66
N ILE A 478 -55.88 -22.77 19.88
CA ILE A 478 -56.77 -22.90 21.03
C ILE A 478 -57.56 -24.21 20.90
N THR A 479 -57.58 -25.03 21.96
CA THR A 479 -58.37 -26.26 22.00
C THR A 479 -59.49 -26.12 23.01
N LEU A 480 -60.75 -26.31 22.57
CA LEU A 480 -61.95 -26.21 23.38
C LEU A 480 -62.58 -27.60 23.59
N ARG A 481 -63.06 -27.83 24.81
CA ARG A 481 -63.94 -28.95 25.18
C ARG A 481 -65.15 -28.42 25.93
N ALA A 482 -66.29 -29.07 25.75
CA ALA A 482 -67.54 -28.74 26.45
C ALA A 482 -68.13 -30.00 27.09
N ARG A 483 -68.72 -29.84 28.27
CA ARG A 483 -69.48 -30.89 28.96
C ARG A 483 -70.84 -30.36 29.34
N SER A 484 -71.89 -31.03 28.89
CA SER A 484 -73.26 -30.78 29.32
C SER A 484 -73.53 -31.45 30.66
N GLN A 485 -74.25 -30.75 31.56
CA GLN A 485 -74.69 -31.27 32.84
C GLN A 485 -76.07 -30.69 33.19
N MET A 486 -76.94 -31.51 33.80
CA MET A 486 -78.18 -31.03 34.40
C MET A 486 -77.94 -30.79 35.88
N PHE A 487 -78.13 -29.56 36.35
CA PHE A 487 -77.88 -29.17 37.75
C PHE A 487 -79.07 -28.39 38.28
N ASN A 488 -79.74 -28.92 39.31
CA ASN A 488 -80.88 -28.29 39.99
C ASN A 488 -82.00 -27.81 39.02
N ARG A 489 -82.44 -28.70 38.11
CA ARG A 489 -83.39 -28.43 37.00
C ARG A 489 -82.95 -27.38 35.95
N ARG A 490 -81.68 -26.95 35.95
CA ARG A 490 -81.10 -26.09 34.90
C ARG A 490 -80.16 -26.87 34.00
N LEU A 491 -80.14 -26.52 32.72
CA LEU A 491 -79.24 -27.06 31.71
C LEU A 491 -77.96 -26.22 31.71
N VAL A 492 -76.80 -26.83 32.00
CA VAL A 492 -75.53 -26.11 32.11
C VAL A 492 -74.49 -26.72 31.19
N VAL A 493 -73.75 -25.89 30.47
CA VAL A 493 -72.61 -26.31 29.65
C VAL A 493 -71.34 -25.74 30.26
N HIS A 494 -70.45 -26.62 30.71
CA HIS A 494 -69.13 -26.24 31.19
C HIS A 494 -68.13 -26.30 30.04
N LEU A 495 -67.55 -25.15 29.71
CA LEU A 495 -66.50 -24.98 28.71
C LEU A 495 -65.12 -24.99 29.40
N ARG A 496 -64.18 -25.69 28.76
CA ARG A 496 -62.76 -25.75 29.14
C ARG A 496 -61.90 -25.54 27.92
N TRP A 497 -60.98 -24.58 27.97
CA TRP A 497 -60.04 -24.34 26.87
C TRP A 497 -58.59 -24.20 27.34
N THR A 498 -57.67 -24.52 26.43
CA THR A 498 -56.22 -24.33 26.59
C THR A 498 -55.64 -23.70 25.31
N GLY A 499 -54.49 -23.02 25.43
CA GLY A 499 -53.78 -22.45 24.28
C GLY A 499 -54.15 -21.00 23.91
N ALA A 500 -55.10 -20.38 24.63
CA ALA A 500 -55.33 -18.93 24.54
C ALA A 500 -54.28 -18.18 25.38
N THR A 501 -53.71 -17.13 24.81
CA THR A 501 -52.61 -16.28 25.33
C THR A 501 -53.05 -14.87 25.73
N THR A 502 -54.14 -14.35 25.15
CA THR A 502 -54.70 -13.05 25.56
C THR A 502 -55.30 -13.08 26.97
N SER A 503 -55.35 -11.93 27.65
CA SER A 503 -55.90 -11.80 29.01
C SER A 503 -57.41 -12.00 29.10
N SER A 504 -58.12 -11.93 27.97
CA SER A 504 -59.56 -12.14 27.89
C SER A 504 -59.95 -12.85 26.59
N VAL A 505 -61.02 -13.64 26.65
CA VAL A 505 -61.56 -14.37 25.50
C VAL A 505 -63.05 -14.08 25.30
N ASP A 506 -63.49 -14.14 24.05
CA ASP A 506 -64.89 -14.09 23.66
C ASP A 506 -65.46 -15.52 23.56
N ILE A 507 -66.59 -15.76 24.22
CA ILE A 507 -67.33 -17.01 24.17
C ILE A 507 -68.46 -16.87 23.16
N PHE A 508 -68.49 -17.75 22.17
CA PHE A 508 -69.53 -17.82 21.16
C PHE A 508 -70.42 -19.04 21.37
N ARG A 509 -71.73 -18.85 21.19
CA ARG A 509 -72.73 -19.92 21.12
C ARG A 509 -73.55 -19.71 19.86
N ASN A 510 -73.60 -20.73 19.01
CA ASN A 510 -74.25 -20.69 17.69
C ASN A 510 -73.81 -19.47 16.88
N GLU A 511 -72.50 -19.24 16.84
CA GLU A 511 -71.84 -18.13 16.13
C GLU A 511 -72.12 -16.72 16.68
N VAL A 512 -72.92 -16.58 17.74
CA VAL A 512 -73.18 -15.31 18.43
C VAL A 512 -72.33 -15.22 19.69
N ARG A 513 -71.63 -14.09 19.90
CA ARG A 513 -70.88 -13.83 21.13
C ARG A 513 -71.83 -13.67 22.31
N ILE A 514 -71.75 -14.57 23.29
CA ILE A 514 -72.57 -14.54 24.50
C ILE A 514 -71.89 -13.89 25.70
N ALA A 515 -70.55 -13.87 25.73
CA ALA A 515 -69.79 -13.25 26.82
C ALA A 515 -68.36 -12.90 26.39
N ARG A 516 -67.77 -11.90 27.05
CA ARG A 516 -66.32 -11.67 27.10
C ARG A 516 -65.88 -11.91 28.54
N VAL A 517 -64.88 -12.77 28.75
CA VAL A 517 -64.44 -13.19 30.07
C VAL A 517 -62.92 -13.15 30.20
N LEU A 518 -62.41 -13.05 31.43
CA LEU A 518 -60.99 -13.24 31.70
C LEU A 518 -60.56 -14.65 31.26
N ASN A 519 -59.36 -14.76 30.69
CA ASN A 519 -58.82 -16.02 30.20
C ASN A 519 -58.37 -16.92 31.37
N THR A 520 -59.36 -17.52 32.04
CA THR A 520 -59.18 -18.47 33.15
C THR A 520 -59.20 -19.93 32.69
N GLY A 521 -59.39 -20.18 31.40
CA GLY A 521 -59.54 -21.53 30.82
C GLY A 521 -60.91 -22.17 31.06
N LEU A 522 -61.86 -21.46 31.69
CA LEU A 522 -63.15 -22.00 32.14
C LEU A 522 -64.31 -21.03 31.91
N TYR A 523 -65.47 -21.55 31.48
CA TYR A 523 -66.73 -20.79 31.44
C TYR A 523 -67.92 -21.73 31.65
N SER A 524 -69.00 -21.27 32.28
CA SER A 524 -70.23 -22.05 32.44
C SER A 524 -71.40 -21.28 31.86
N ASP A 525 -72.06 -21.88 30.89
CA ASP A 525 -73.25 -21.31 30.25
C ASP A 525 -74.52 -21.97 30.79
N GLN A 526 -75.50 -21.17 31.21
CA GLN A 526 -76.81 -21.66 31.66
C GLN A 526 -77.83 -21.49 30.53
N LEU A 527 -78.47 -22.59 30.16
CA LEU A 527 -79.44 -22.66 29.08
C LEU A 527 -80.85 -22.74 29.65
N ILE A 528 -81.77 -22.05 28.97
CA ILE A 528 -83.20 -21.99 29.32
C ILE A 528 -84.03 -23.03 28.56
N GLU A 529 -83.52 -23.55 27.44
CA GLU A 529 -84.21 -24.48 26.56
C GLU A 529 -83.34 -25.71 26.26
N ARG A 530 -83.99 -26.83 25.95
CA ARG A 530 -83.31 -28.02 25.42
C ARG A 530 -83.06 -27.83 23.93
N GLY A 531 -81.89 -28.23 23.47
CA GLY A 531 -81.53 -28.10 22.07
C GLY A 531 -80.07 -28.48 21.83
N THR A 532 -79.64 -28.18 20.61
CA THR A 532 -78.26 -28.35 20.16
C THR A 532 -77.56 -27.00 20.19
N TYR A 533 -76.41 -26.93 20.85
CA TYR A 533 -75.63 -25.71 21.02
C TYR A 533 -74.19 -25.94 20.60
N THR A 534 -73.68 -25.09 19.71
CA THR A 534 -72.30 -25.13 19.23
C THR A 534 -71.51 -23.98 19.85
N TYR A 535 -70.38 -24.30 20.48
CA TYR A 535 -69.53 -23.33 21.17
C TYR A 535 -68.18 -23.15 20.48
N GLN A 536 -67.64 -21.93 20.58
CA GLN A 536 -66.30 -21.56 20.16
C GLN A 536 -65.73 -20.51 21.11
N VAL A 537 -64.42 -20.53 21.35
CA VAL A 537 -63.72 -19.53 22.16
C VAL A 537 -62.68 -18.83 21.29
N CYS A 538 -62.69 -17.50 21.25
CA CYS A 538 -61.74 -16.71 20.47
C CYS A 538 -61.00 -15.71 21.35
N GLU A 539 -59.75 -15.44 21.04
CA GLU A 539 -58.99 -14.39 21.70
C GLU A 539 -59.48 -13.00 21.30
N VAL A 540 -59.55 -12.09 22.27
CA VAL A 540 -60.05 -10.74 22.03
C VAL A 540 -59.05 -9.95 21.17
N GLY A 541 -59.54 -9.38 20.06
CA GLY A 541 -58.74 -8.54 19.17
C GLY A 541 -57.80 -9.32 18.25
N THR A 542 -57.88 -10.66 18.26
CA THR A 542 -57.15 -11.51 17.33
C THR A 542 -58.13 -12.34 16.49
N GLY A 543 -57.66 -12.89 15.37
CA GLY A 543 -58.42 -13.86 14.56
C GLY A 543 -58.31 -15.30 15.05
N ASN A 544 -57.67 -15.54 16.21
CA ASN A 544 -57.38 -16.89 16.71
C ASN A 544 -58.56 -17.45 17.51
N CYS A 545 -59.16 -18.53 17.00
CA CYS A 545 -60.32 -19.18 17.58
C CYS A 545 -60.10 -20.68 17.77
N SER A 546 -60.78 -21.26 18.76
CA SER A 546 -60.74 -22.69 19.02
C SER A 546 -61.44 -23.51 17.94
N ASN A 547 -61.29 -24.84 18.00
CA ASN A 547 -62.25 -25.76 17.38
C ASN A 547 -63.68 -25.49 17.91
N ARG A 548 -64.68 -25.81 17.09
CA ARG A 548 -66.09 -25.79 17.51
C ARG A 548 -66.43 -27.06 18.27
N VAL A 549 -67.26 -26.95 19.32
CA VAL A 549 -67.77 -28.09 20.09
C VAL A 549 -69.28 -28.01 20.19
N THR A 550 -69.97 -29.06 19.77
CA THR A 550 -71.43 -29.14 19.84
C THR A 550 -71.88 -30.01 21.00
N VAL A 551 -72.81 -29.52 21.80
CA VAL A 551 -73.47 -30.27 22.88
C VAL A 551 -74.97 -30.36 22.60
N VAL A 552 -75.56 -31.50 22.92
CA VAL A 552 -76.97 -31.79 22.68
C VAL A 552 -77.63 -32.14 24.01
N PHE A 553 -78.73 -31.46 24.33
CA PHE A 553 -79.64 -31.87 25.39
C PHE A 553 -80.89 -32.51 24.76
N ALA A 554 -80.83 -33.82 24.50
CA ALA A 554 -81.96 -34.57 23.97
C ALA A 554 -83.13 -34.63 24.98
N GLY A 555 -84.37 -34.66 24.49
CA GLY A 555 -85.55 -34.95 25.31
C GLY A 555 -85.50 -36.39 25.85
N LEU A 556 -86.11 -36.63 27.01
CA LEU A 556 -86.65 -37.96 27.33
C LEU A 556 -88.00 -38.08 26.61
#